data_AF-A0A0D3EP24-F1
#
_entry.id   AF-A0A0D3EP24-F1
#
_cell.length_a   1.000
_cell.length_b   1.000
_cell.length_c   1.000
_cell.angle_alpha   90.00
_cell.angle_beta   90.00
_cell.angle_gamma   90.00
#
_symmetry.space_group_name_H-M   'P 1'
#
loop_
_entity.id
_entity.type
_entity.pdbx_description
1 polymer ?
#
loop_
_entity_poly.entity_id
_entity_poly.type
_entity_poly.pdbx_seq_one_letter_code
_entity_poly.pdbx_strand_id
1 'polypeptide(L)'
;MQKLSYTALRRSPELAGGNGGGYYITAKSIEVNHHQVPLPNHGAPLVVQLSSMVPYTELRPDVYGPFVKAWDEILQWPKKVAPPVAPFELCYESRTIGSNRLGYAVPDININLEDGAAWYIFGGNSLVQVDDATACFAFVEMRLEKAGAGYGGGGAPAVVIGGHQMEHNLVVFDEEKQQLGFTCSASAFGV
;
A
#
# COMPACT_ATOMS: atom_id res chain seq x y z
N MET A 1 -10.38 -5.98 23.01
CA MET A 1 -9.40 -6.83 22.31
C MET A 1 -9.38 -6.39 20.86
N GLN A 2 -8.21 -6.03 20.31
CA GLN A 2 -8.12 -5.74 18.88
C GLN A 2 -8.35 -7.03 18.09
N LYS A 3 -9.26 -6.98 17.10
CA LYS A 3 -9.58 -8.13 16.26
C LYS A 3 -8.58 -8.19 15.10
N LEU A 4 -7.95 -9.35 14.92
CA LEU A 4 -7.07 -9.62 13.79
C LEU A 4 -7.86 -10.17 12.61
N SER A 5 -7.53 -9.67 11.43
CA SER A 5 -7.81 -10.29 10.14
C SER A 5 -6.64 -11.17 9.75
N TYR A 6 -6.88 -12.19 8.91
CA TYR A 6 -5.86 -13.14 8.49
C TYR A 6 -5.88 -13.34 6.98
N THR A 7 -4.71 -13.60 6.42
CA THR A 7 -4.53 -14.04 5.02
C THR A 7 -3.41 -15.07 4.94
N ALA A 8 -3.38 -15.87 3.87
CA ALA A 8 -2.30 -16.80 3.60
C ALA A 8 -0.96 -16.07 3.40
N LEU A 9 0.03 -16.43 4.21
CA LEU A 9 1.41 -15.99 4.07
C LEU A 9 2.12 -16.93 3.10
N ARG A 10 2.86 -16.37 2.15
CA ARG A 10 3.67 -17.11 1.18
C ARG A 10 5.13 -16.68 1.27
N ARG A 11 6.04 -17.61 1.00
CA ARG A 11 7.48 -17.36 0.94
C ARG A 11 7.93 -17.23 -0.51
N SER A 12 8.97 -16.43 -0.72
CA SER A 12 9.57 -16.12 -2.04
C SER A 12 9.70 -17.30 -3.01
N PRO A 13 10.11 -18.54 -2.61
CA PRO A 13 10.30 -19.64 -3.56
C PRO A 13 9.04 -20.03 -4.35
N GLU A 14 7.85 -19.73 -3.82
CA GLU A 14 6.57 -20.12 -4.42
C GLU A 14 6.01 -19.10 -5.42
N LEU A 15 6.48 -17.84 -5.37
CA LEU A 15 5.93 -16.73 -6.15
C LEU A 15 6.96 -16.04 -7.05
N ALA A 16 8.23 -16.13 -6.67
CA ALA A 16 9.36 -15.57 -7.39
C ALA A 16 10.30 -16.75 -7.66
N GLY A 17 10.46 -17.17 -8.91
CA GLY A 17 11.25 -18.34 -9.30
C GLY A 17 12.76 -18.25 -9.02
N GLY A 18 13.17 -17.95 -7.78
CA GLY A 18 14.55 -17.77 -7.35
C GLY A 18 14.72 -17.71 -5.81
N ASN A 19 15.97 -17.81 -5.38
CA ASN A 19 16.45 -17.95 -3.99
C ASN A 19 16.34 -16.68 -3.10
N GLY A 20 15.40 -15.78 -3.39
CA GLY A 20 15.19 -14.57 -2.59
C GLY A 20 14.53 -14.87 -1.25
N GLY A 21 14.82 -14.11 -0.19
CA GLY A 21 14.02 -14.12 1.03
C GLY A 21 12.91 -13.06 0.95
N GLY A 22 11.72 -13.34 1.48
CA GLY A 22 10.63 -12.36 1.55
C GLY A 22 9.31 -12.96 2.01
N TYR A 23 8.43 -12.08 2.51
CA TYR A 23 7.08 -12.40 2.93
C TYR A 23 6.08 -11.79 1.96
N TYR A 24 5.17 -12.62 1.47
CA TYR A 24 4.23 -12.26 0.44
C TYR A 24 2.83 -12.68 0.82
N ILE A 25 1.88 -11.91 0.31
CA ILE A 25 0.45 -12.22 0.32
C ILE A 25 -0.08 -11.97 -1.09
N THR A 26 -1.35 -12.26 -1.31
CA THR A 26 -1.99 -12.04 -2.61
C THR A 26 -3.26 -11.21 -2.50
N ALA A 27 -3.48 -10.39 -3.51
CA ALA A 27 -4.63 -9.51 -3.62
C ALA A 27 -5.41 -9.72 -4.90
N LYS A 28 -6.73 -9.55 -4.83
CA LYS A 28 -7.65 -9.60 -5.97
C LYS A 28 -7.76 -8.26 -6.67
N SER A 29 -7.79 -7.18 -5.88
CA SER A 29 -8.00 -5.84 -6.41
C SER A 29 -7.43 -4.77 -5.47
N ILE A 30 -7.28 -3.58 -6.03
CA ILE A 30 -7.01 -2.35 -5.29
C ILE A 30 -8.22 -1.45 -5.53
N GLU A 31 -8.69 -0.79 -4.47
CA GLU A 31 -9.75 0.22 -4.54
C GLU A 31 -9.24 1.56 -4.03
N VAL A 32 -9.76 2.62 -4.63
CA VAL A 32 -9.68 3.99 -4.10
C VAL A 32 -11.10 4.46 -3.89
N ASN A 33 -11.43 4.94 -2.68
CA ASN A 33 -12.78 5.37 -2.30
C ASN A 33 -13.88 4.36 -2.64
N HIS A 34 -13.61 3.06 -2.44
CA HIS A 34 -14.51 1.95 -2.81
C HIS A 34 -14.74 1.77 -4.31
N HIS A 35 -14.00 2.47 -5.17
CA HIS A 35 -13.98 2.23 -6.61
C HIS A 35 -12.77 1.37 -6.97
N GLN A 36 -13.02 0.23 -7.60
CA GLN A 36 -11.97 -0.67 -8.05
C GLN A 36 -11.11 -0.02 -9.14
N VAL A 37 -9.79 -0.08 -8.96
CA VAL A 37 -8.81 0.38 -9.95
C VAL A 37 -8.78 -0.59 -11.14
N PRO A 38 -8.89 -0.10 -12.39
CA PRO A 38 -8.85 -0.96 -13.58
C PRO A 38 -7.42 -1.40 -13.88
N LEU A 39 -7.00 -2.52 -13.28
CA LEU A 39 -5.66 -3.08 -13.43
C LEU A 39 -5.60 -4.08 -14.61
N PRO A 40 -4.44 -4.17 -15.32
CA PRO A 40 -4.26 -5.07 -16.47
C PRO A 40 -3.96 -6.52 -16.07
N ASN A 41 -4.37 -6.97 -14.87
CA ASN A 41 -4.07 -8.31 -14.35
C ASN A 41 -4.98 -9.41 -14.92
N HIS A 42 -6.00 -9.08 -15.72
CA HIS A 42 -6.91 -10.04 -16.36
C HIS A 42 -7.50 -11.10 -15.41
N GLY A 43 -7.74 -10.72 -14.14
CA GLY A 43 -8.26 -11.62 -13.11
C GLY A 43 -7.20 -12.48 -12.40
N ALA A 44 -5.92 -12.38 -12.77
CA ALA A 44 -4.83 -12.99 -12.03
C ALA A 44 -4.59 -12.25 -10.71
N PRO A 45 -4.29 -12.96 -9.61
CA PRO A 45 -3.96 -12.31 -8.34
C PRO A 45 -2.71 -11.43 -8.43
N LEU A 46 -2.74 -10.32 -7.72
CA LEU A 46 -1.59 -9.44 -7.51
C LEU A 46 -0.70 -10.05 -6.42
N VAL A 47 0.61 -10.14 -6.69
CA VAL A 47 1.61 -10.48 -5.68
C VAL A 47 1.95 -9.24 -4.87
N VAL A 48 1.79 -9.32 -3.55
CA VAL A 48 2.05 -8.23 -2.61
C VAL A 48 3.17 -8.66 -1.67
N GLN A 49 4.26 -7.91 -1.64
CA GLN A 49 5.36 -8.13 -0.69
C GLN A 49 5.19 -7.22 0.52
N LEU A 50 5.56 -7.68 1.71
CA LEU A 50 5.75 -6.82 2.89
C LEU A 50 7.25 -6.57 3.09
N SER A 51 7.63 -5.30 3.26
CA SER A 51 9.03 -4.91 3.39
C SER A 51 9.21 -3.73 4.34
N SER A 52 10.09 -3.89 5.32
CA SER A 52 10.58 -2.78 6.16
C SER A 52 11.83 -2.10 5.58
N MET A 53 12.35 -2.60 4.44
CA MET A 53 13.52 -2.03 3.78
C MET A 53 13.16 -0.83 2.90
N VAL A 54 11.88 -0.66 2.57
CA VAL A 54 11.36 0.50 1.85
C VAL A 54 10.42 1.29 2.76
N PRO A 55 10.57 2.63 2.84
CA PRO A 55 9.78 3.44 3.77
C PRO A 55 8.32 3.59 3.33
N TYR A 56 8.05 3.55 2.02
CA TYR A 56 6.72 3.79 1.45
C TYR A 56 6.33 2.65 0.52
N THR A 57 5.04 2.52 0.25
CA THR A 57 4.56 1.52 -0.69
C THR A 57 5.07 1.81 -2.09
N GLU A 58 5.62 0.79 -2.73
CA GLU A 58 6.07 0.85 -4.11
C GLU A 58 5.14 0.01 -4.99
N LEU A 59 4.74 0.59 -6.12
CA LEU A 59 3.82 -0.05 -7.06
C LEU A 59 4.53 -0.28 -8.39
N ARG A 60 4.37 -1.48 -8.95
CA ARG A 60 4.87 -1.78 -10.29
C ARG A 60 4.24 -0.82 -11.32
N PRO A 61 4.94 -0.39 -12.38
CA PRO A 61 4.42 0.62 -13.32
C PRO A 61 3.00 0.36 -13.87
N ASP A 62 2.68 -0.89 -14.19
CA ASP A 62 1.35 -1.33 -14.66
C ASP A 62 0.24 -1.22 -13.60
N VAL A 63 0.61 -1.09 -12.33
CA VAL A 63 -0.28 -0.83 -11.19
C VAL A 63 -0.28 0.65 -10.81
N TYR A 64 0.89 1.28 -10.76
CA TYR A 64 1.06 2.67 -10.35
C TYR A 64 0.27 3.64 -11.22
N GLY A 65 0.38 3.53 -12.55
CA GLY A 65 -0.30 4.43 -13.49
C GLY A 65 -1.82 4.46 -13.31
N PRO A 66 -2.53 3.31 -13.40
CA PRO A 66 -3.96 3.25 -13.13
C PRO A 66 -4.35 3.68 -11.71
N PHE A 67 -3.52 3.37 -10.71
CA PHE A 67 -3.78 3.71 -9.32
C PHE A 67 -3.73 5.22 -9.07
N VAL A 68 -2.68 5.90 -9.54
CA VAL A 68 -2.55 7.36 -9.45
C VAL A 68 -3.67 8.05 -10.23
N LYS A 69 -4.04 7.52 -11.39
CA LYS A 69 -5.17 8.04 -12.16
C LYS A 69 -6.48 7.93 -11.37
N ALA A 70 -6.77 6.78 -10.78
CA ALA A 70 -7.98 6.60 -9.96
C ALA A 70 -7.98 7.53 -8.74
N TRP A 71 -6.82 7.69 -8.08
CA TRP A 71 -6.63 8.66 -7.00
C TRP A 71 -6.95 10.09 -7.45
N ASP A 72 -6.46 10.52 -8.61
CA ASP A 72 -6.69 11.87 -9.12
C ASP A 72 -8.15 12.10 -9.57
N GLU A 73 -8.78 11.12 -10.22
CA GLU A 73 -10.18 11.18 -10.68
C GLU A 73 -11.18 11.34 -9.52
N ILE A 74 -10.93 10.65 -8.41
CA ILE A 74 -11.76 10.73 -7.21
C ILE A 74 -11.48 12.02 -6.44
N LEU A 75 -10.26 12.54 -6.52
CA LEU A 75 -9.81 13.75 -5.84
C LEU A 75 -10.21 15.06 -6.54
N GLN A 76 -11.40 15.19 -7.11
CA GLN A 76 -11.99 16.51 -7.40
C GLN A 76 -12.28 17.36 -6.14
N TRP A 77 -11.66 16.98 -5.02
CA TRP A 77 -11.49 17.68 -3.76
C TRP A 77 -10.85 19.08 -3.94
N PRO A 78 -11.16 20.07 -3.08
CA PRO A 78 -10.45 21.36 -3.08
C PRO A 78 -9.01 21.18 -2.58
N LYS A 79 -8.10 20.75 -3.45
CA LYS A 79 -6.68 20.56 -3.17
C LYS A 79 -5.87 21.66 -3.84
N LYS A 80 -4.95 22.28 -3.10
CA LYS A 80 -3.86 23.03 -3.72
C LYS A 80 -2.66 22.11 -3.87
N VAL A 81 -2.31 21.84 -5.12
CA VAL A 81 -1.13 21.04 -5.47
C VAL A 81 0.12 21.82 -5.07
N ALA A 82 1.02 21.14 -4.36
CA ALA A 82 2.34 21.66 -4.02
C ALA A 82 3.40 21.08 -4.97
N PRO A 83 4.57 21.72 -5.11
CA PRO A 83 5.69 21.12 -5.84
C PRO A 83 6.02 19.72 -5.31
N PRO A 84 6.31 18.74 -6.18
CA PRO A 84 6.73 17.41 -5.75
C PRO A 84 8.01 17.45 -4.90
N VAL A 85 8.07 16.58 -3.89
CA VAL A 85 9.23 16.40 -3.01
C VAL A 85 9.72 14.98 -3.18
N ALA A 86 10.94 14.78 -3.66
CA ALA A 86 11.48 13.44 -3.89
C ALA A 86 11.43 12.59 -2.60
N PRO A 87 11.01 11.31 -2.66
CA PRO A 87 10.74 10.52 -3.87
C PRO A 87 9.30 10.63 -4.42
N PHE A 88 8.47 11.52 -3.86
CA PHE A 88 7.05 11.63 -4.20
C PHE A 88 6.80 12.49 -5.43
N GLU A 89 5.79 12.11 -6.20
CA GLU A 89 5.37 12.83 -7.41
C GLU A 89 4.11 13.67 -7.18
N LEU A 90 3.33 13.35 -6.14
CA LEU A 90 2.10 14.03 -5.80
C LEU A 90 2.20 14.60 -4.39
N CYS A 91 2.17 15.92 -4.28
CA CYS A 91 2.19 16.64 -3.02
C CYS A 91 1.13 17.75 -3.00
N TYR A 92 0.69 18.10 -1.80
CA TYR A 92 -0.42 19.00 -1.55
C TYR A 92 -0.09 19.95 -0.41
N GLU A 93 -0.68 21.15 -0.44
CA GLU A 93 -0.64 22.06 0.70
C GLU A 93 -1.42 21.43 1.88
N SER A 94 -0.70 20.96 2.91
CA SER A 94 -1.25 20.17 4.01
C SER A 94 -2.36 20.91 4.76
N ARG A 95 -2.26 22.24 4.88
CA ARG A 95 -3.24 23.11 5.55
C ARG A 95 -4.59 23.19 4.83
N THR A 96 -4.65 22.75 3.57
CA THR A 96 -5.90 22.72 2.78
C THR A 96 -6.66 21.39 2.94
N ILE A 97 -6.06 20.42 3.63
CA ILE A 97 -6.63 19.09 3.83
C ILE A 97 -7.10 19.00 5.28
N GLY A 98 -8.37 18.61 5.47
CA GLY A 98 -8.90 18.35 6.81
C GLY A 98 -8.22 17.14 7.47
N SER A 99 -8.45 16.97 8.76
CA SER A 99 -7.95 15.82 9.52
C SER A 99 -9.06 15.15 10.33
N ASN A 100 -9.00 13.83 10.47
CA ASN A 100 -9.85 13.04 11.34
C ASN A 100 -8.98 12.10 12.21
N ARG A 101 -9.59 11.20 12.98
CA ARG A 101 -8.86 10.28 13.86
C ARG A 101 -7.95 9.28 13.12
N LEU A 102 -8.17 9.08 11.83
CA LEU A 102 -7.43 8.18 10.95
C LEU A 102 -6.36 8.91 10.11
N GLY A 103 -6.12 10.20 10.40
CA GLY A 103 -5.14 11.05 9.70
C GLY A 103 -5.81 12.08 8.78
N TYR A 104 -5.21 12.36 7.63
CA TYR A 104 -5.80 13.28 6.65
C TYR A 104 -7.18 12.81 6.17
N ALA A 105 -8.12 13.73 6.03
CA ALA A 105 -9.45 13.46 5.49
C ALA A 105 -9.36 13.37 3.96
N VAL A 106 -8.82 12.27 3.47
CA VAL A 106 -8.64 11.94 2.05
C VAL A 106 -9.34 10.61 1.73
N PRO A 107 -9.53 10.28 0.44
CA PRO A 107 -10.07 8.98 0.06
C PRO A 107 -9.32 7.80 0.67
N ASP A 108 -10.07 6.79 1.09
CA ASP A 108 -9.50 5.55 1.62
C ASP A 108 -9.00 4.67 0.48
N ILE A 109 -7.98 3.85 0.76
CA ILE A 109 -7.42 2.89 -0.19
C ILE A 109 -7.50 1.50 0.43
N ASN A 110 -8.02 0.54 -0.34
CA ASN A 110 -8.11 -0.86 0.09
C ASN A 110 -7.30 -1.75 -0.83
N ILE A 111 -6.48 -2.63 -0.26
CA ILE A 111 -5.92 -3.78 -0.99
C ILE A 111 -6.75 -5.00 -0.58
N ASN A 112 -7.64 -5.44 -1.46
CA ASN A 112 -8.54 -6.56 -1.21
C ASN A 112 -7.79 -7.88 -1.41
N LEU A 113 -7.63 -8.65 -0.35
CA LEU A 113 -6.85 -9.87 -0.33
C LEU A 113 -7.62 -11.06 -0.91
N GLU A 114 -6.91 -12.09 -1.37
CA GLU A 114 -7.56 -13.28 -1.95
C GLU A 114 -8.54 -13.96 -0.98
N ASP A 115 -8.22 -13.96 0.31
CA ASP A 115 -8.99 -14.63 1.35
C ASP A 115 -10.22 -13.84 1.82
N GLY A 116 -10.51 -12.67 1.21
CA GLY A 116 -11.67 -11.84 1.51
C GLY A 116 -11.45 -10.82 2.63
N ALA A 117 -10.28 -10.82 3.27
CA ALA A 117 -9.83 -9.71 4.10
C ALA A 117 -9.39 -8.52 3.22
N ALA A 118 -9.31 -7.32 3.80
CA ALA A 118 -8.80 -6.14 3.12
C ALA A 118 -7.77 -5.43 4.00
N TRP A 119 -6.67 -4.99 3.39
CA TRP A 119 -5.70 -4.10 4.02
C TRP A 119 -6.14 -2.65 3.80
N TYR A 120 -6.62 -2.02 4.87
CA TYR A 120 -7.15 -0.66 4.84
C TYR A 120 -6.05 0.38 5.05
N ILE A 121 -5.96 1.35 4.15
CA ILE A 121 -5.00 2.44 4.17
C ILE A 121 -5.78 3.76 4.22
N PHE A 122 -5.78 4.38 5.39
CA PHE A 122 -6.40 5.68 5.63
C PHE A 122 -5.41 6.84 5.43
N GLY A 123 -5.89 8.08 5.56
CA GLY A 123 -5.09 9.29 5.39
C GLY A 123 -3.76 9.34 6.14
N GLY A 124 -3.69 8.75 7.34
CA GLY A 124 -2.46 8.68 8.13
C GLY A 124 -1.39 7.76 7.54
N ASN A 125 -1.78 6.80 6.70
CA ASN A 125 -0.90 5.86 6.02
C ASN A 125 -0.84 6.10 4.49
N SER A 126 -1.71 6.93 3.92
CA SER A 126 -1.73 7.26 2.48
C SER A 126 -1.04 8.59 2.16
N LEU A 127 -1.02 9.55 3.09
CA LEU A 127 -0.23 10.77 3.00
C LEU A 127 0.87 10.79 4.07
N VAL A 128 1.99 11.45 3.75
CA VAL A 128 3.09 11.72 4.68
C VAL A 128 3.35 13.21 4.73
N GLN A 129 3.39 13.77 5.94
CA GLN A 129 3.77 15.16 6.16
C GLN A 129 5.30 15.28 6.02
N VAL A 130 5.78 16.04 5.02
CA VAL A 130 7.22 16.14 4.72
C VAL A 130 7.86 17.41 5.28
N ASP A 131 7.06 18.45 5.53
CA ASP A 131 7.46 19.71 6.19
C ASP A 131 6.25 20.35 6.91
N ASP A 132 6.23 21.64 7.24
CA ASP A 132 5.10 22.31 7.93
C ASP A 132 3.89 22.65 7.04
N ALA A 133 4.04 22.55 5.72
CA ALA A 133 3.09 23.02 4.72
C ALA A 133 2.76 21.98 3.65
N THR A 134 3.50 20.87 3.57
CA THR A 134 3.42 19.92 2.48
C THR A 134 3.14 18.50 2.99
N ALA A 135 2.11 17.88 2.42
CA ALA A 135 1.81 16.46 2.57
C ALA A 135 1.93 15.79 1.21
N CYS A 136 2.63 14.66 1.13
CA CYS A 136 2.86 13.94 -0.11
C CYS A 136 2.21 12.55 -0.11
N PHE A 137 1.82 12.07 -1.29
CA PHE A 137 1.23 10.77 -1.47
C PHE A 137 2.28 9.67 -1.26
N ALA A 138 2.05 8.82 -0.27
CA ALA A 138 3.02 7.83 0.21
C ALA A 138 3.03 6.54 -0.64
N PHE A 139 2.83 6.69 -1.95
CA PHE A 139 2.95 5.62 -2.95
C PHE A 139 3.88 6.12 -4.05
N VAL A 140 4.86 5.30 -4.40
CA VAL A 140 5.86 5.63 -5.42
C VAL A 140 5.92 4.57 -6.51
N GLU A 141 6.30 4.97 -7.72
CA GLU A 141 6.54 4.04 -8.80
C GLU A 141 7.80 3.20 -8.55
N MET A 142 7.67 1.89 -8.70
CA MET A 142 8.77 0.95 -8.52
C MET A 142 9.79 1.05 -9.65
N ARG A 143 11.06 1.18 -9.26
CA ARG A 143 12.19 1.20 -10.20
C ARG A 143 12.67 -0.22 -10.50
N LEU A 144 12.18 -0.80 -11.58
CA LEU A 144 12.39 -2.21 -11.95
C LEU A 144 13.87 -2.59 -12.15
N GLU A 145 14.73 -1.64 -12.50
CA GLU A 145 16.18 -1.84 -12.61
C GLU A 145 16.84 -2.21 -11.26
N LYS A 146 16.18 -1.91 -10.14
CA LYS A 146 16.57 -2.34 -8.78
C LYS A 146 15.81 -3.58 -8.31
N ALA A 147 14.84 -4.07 -9.10
CA ALA A 147 13.95 -5.15 -8.69
C ALA A 147 14.68 -6.49 -8.48
N GLY A 148 15.77 -6.74 -9.22
CA GLY A 148 16.51 -8.00 -9.19
C GLY A 148 17.37 -8.25 -7.93
N ALA A 149 17.63 -7.23 -7.10
CA ALA A 149 18.44 -7.38 -5.88
C ALA A 149 17.65 -7.12 -4.58
N GLY A 150 16.58 -6.32 -4.63
CA GLY A 150 15.79 -5.94 -3.45
C GLY A 150 14.50 -6.72 -3.20
N TYR A 151 13.96 -7.43 -4.21
CA TYR A 151 12.57 -7.93 -4.17
C TYR A 151 12.47 -9.47 -4.33
N GLY A 152 13.61 -10.16 -4.18
CA GLY A 152 13.75 -11.60 -4.40
C GLY A 152 13.90 -11.94 -5.88
N GLY A 153 14.77 -12.88 -6.23
CA GLY A 153 15.24 -13.15 -7.61
C GLY A 153 14.21 -13.72 -8.61
N GLY A 154 12.91 -13.43 -8.45
CA GLY A 154 11.87 -13.60 -9.46
C GLY A 154 11.29 -12.25 -9.88
N GLY A 155 10.27 -12.25 -10.75
CA GLY A 155 9.67 -11.01 -11.25
C GLY A 155 9.21 -10.08 -10.12
N ALA A 156 9.29 -8.77 -10.36
CA ALA A 156 8.92 -7.76 -9.37
C ALA A 156 7.46 -7.93 -8.91
N PRO A 157 7.19 -7.88 -7.58
CA PRO A 157 5.82 -7.93 -7.07
C PRO A 157 5.00 -6.75 -7.62
N ALA A 158 3.68 -6.92 -7.64
CA ALA A 158 2.78 -5.86 -8.08
C ALA A 158 2.76 -4.69 -7.09
N VAL A 159 2.84 -5.03 -5.79
CA VAL A 159 2.82 -4.09 -4.67
C VAL A 159 3.88 -4.49 -3.67
N VAL A 160 4.59 -3.53 -3.11
CA VAL A 160 5.47 -3.71 -1.94
C VAL A 160 4.96 -2.78 -0.86
N ILE A 161 4.31 -3.34 0.17
CA ILE A 161 3.84 -2.56 1.32
C ILE A 161 5.06 -2.17 2.16
N GLY A 162 5.31 -0.87 2.25
CA GLY A 162 6.42 -0.29 2.99
C GLY A 162 6.13 -0.02 4.46
N GLY A 163 7.13 0.50 5.16
CA GLY A 163 7.05 0.82 6.59
C GLY A 163 5.87 1.74 6.95
N HIS A 164 5.71 2.86 6.26
CA HIS A 164 4.67 3.87 6.53
C HIS A 164 3.25 3.28 6.46
N GLN A 165 3.01 2.30 5.59
CA GLN A 165 1.72 1.62 5.47
C GLN A 165 1.51 0.52 6.51
N MET A 166 2.58 0.01 7.13
CA MET A 166 2.51 -0.92 8.25
C MET A 166 2.47 -0.21 9.61
N GLU A 167 2.85 1.06 9.68
CA GLU A 167 2.79 1.84 10.91
C GLU A 167 1.37 1.89 11.49
N HIS A 168 1.30 1.85 12.82
CA HIS A 168 0.06 1.80 13.58
C HIS A 168 -0.85 0.58 13.29
N ASN A 169 -0.31 -0.45 12.60
CA ASN A 169 -0.94 -1.76 12.45
C ASN A 169 -0.11 -2.81 13.19
N LEU A 170 -0.77 -3.66 13.98
CA LEU A 170 -0.14 -4.88 14.47
C LEU A 170 -0.10 -5.88 13.30
N VAL A 171 1.10 -6.32 12.93
CA VAL A 171 1.33 -7.30 11.87
C VAL A 171 2.03 -8.51 12.48
N VAL A 172 1.43 -9.69 12.33
CA VAL A 172 1.86 -10.95 12.93
C VAL A 172 2.18 -11.94 11.83
N PHE A 173 3.45 -12.33 11.73
CA PHE A 173 3.92 -13.36 10.81
C PHE A 173 3.88 -14.70 11.53
N ASP A 174 2.88 -15.53 11.25
CA ASP A 174 2.78 -16.90 11.76
C ASP A 174 3.31 -17.86 10.67
N GLU A 175 4.61 -18.14 10.72
CA GLU A 175 5.26 -19.05 9.77
C GLU A 175 4.89 -20.52 10.01
N GLU A 176 4.45 -20.91 11.21
CA GLU A 176 4.01 -22.29 11.44
C GLU A 176 2.68 -22.56 10.74
N LYS A 177 1.75 -21.60 10.77
CA LYS A 177 0.46 -21.71 10.10
C LYS A 177 0.46 -21.18 8.66
N GLN A 178 1.56 -20.59 8.22
CA GLN A 178 1.62 -19.84 6.94
C GLN A 178 0.50 -18.79 6.86
N GLN A 179 0.37 -17.95 7.90
CA GLN A 179 -0.63 -16.90 7.99
C GLN A 179 -0.02 -15.55 8.35
N LEU A 180 -0.55 -14.50 7.73
CA LEU A 180 -0.32 -13.13 8.12
C LEU A 180 -1.55 -12.62 8.87
N GLY A 181 -1.40 -12.36 10.16
CA GLY A 181 -2.39 -11.66 10.97
C GLY A 181 -2.16 -10.16 10.93
N PHE A 182 -3.21 -9.35 10.78
CA PHE A 182 -3.08 -7.91 10.86
C PHE A 182 -4.32 -7.24 11.45
N THR A 183 -4.13 -6.13 12.16
CA THR A 183 -5.25 -5.30 12.61
C THR A 183 -5.81 -4.47 11.45
N CYS A 184 -7.12 -4.29 11.42
CA CYS A 184 -7.68 -3.19 10.66
C CYS A 184 -7.30 -1.88 11.36
N SER A 185 -6.72 -0.93 10.63
CA SER A 185 -6.30 0.37 11.14
C SER A 185 -7.45 1.11 11.85
N ALA A 186 -8.71 0.97 11.39
CA ALA A 186 -9.88 1.47 12.12
C ALA A 186 -9.94 0.96 13.57
N SER A 187 -9.71 -0.34 13.80
CA SER A 187 -9.66 -0.92 15.15
C SER A 187 -8.42 -0.49 15.96
N ALA A 188 -7.33 -0.11 15.30
CA ALA A 188 -6.14 0.45 15.95
C ALA A 188 -6.37 1.88 16.46
N PHE A 189 -7.23 2.65 15.79
CA PHE A 189 -7.66 3.99 16.22
C PHE A 189 -8.86 3.97 17.20
N GLY A 190 -9.29 2.79 17.66
CA GLY A 190 -10.30 2.65 18.72
C GLY A 190 -11.72 3.06 18.32
N VAL A 191 -12.08 2.90 17.04
CA VAL A 191 -13.47 2.95 16.57
C VAL A 191 -14.13 1.57 16.54
#